data_AF-A0A7C8Z436-F1
#
_entry.id   AF-A0A7C8Z436-F1
#
_cell.length_a   1.000
_cell.length_b   1.000
_cell.length_c   1.000
_cell.angle_alpha   90.00
_cell.angle_beta   90.00
_cell.angle_gamma   90.00
#
_symmetry.space_group_name_H-M   'P 1'
#
loop_
_entity.id
_entity.type
_entity.pdbx_description
1 polymer ?
#
loop_
_entity_poly.entity_id
_entity_poly.type
_entity_poly.pdbx_seq_one_letter_code
_entity_poly.pdbx_strand_id
1 'polypeptide(L)'
;MEDVSQQISSFCTLIKLKRFDDHTLRTLQVILESKDGRLLPQLRKRLKEFLRSESLIAIRQIANKPIGHVLSVLDFFVRAFAIVSDVESCLVLRYEALVMRDSKSISYLDLRVSCTEWLKFAQDAFDNGFYSITSKACENALLPFDVKGGARGDNLLENGAIMNKIQILRDIAIRLSATHAVQVQVSDYMKQKDLCLKQSSSCNRAHYPASISFRNGIKQRNVRNLLHLQNLRRG
;
A
#
# COMPACT_ATOMS: atom_id res chain seq x y z
N MET A 1 -21.20 21.65 -26.05
CA MET A 1 -20.09 21.31 -25.13
C MET A 1 -20.71 21.24 -23.75
N GLU A 2 -20.85 20.03 -23.19
CA GLU A 2 -21.55 19.83 -21.91
C GLU A 2 -20.72 20.42 -20.76
N ASP A 3 -21.37 21.06 -19.78
CA ASP A 3 -20.67 21.66 -18.65
C ASP A 3 -19.96 20.57 -17.81
N VAL A 4 -18.70 20.81 -17.44
CA VAL A 4 -17.87 19.86 -16.68
C VAL A 4 -18.54 19.48 -15.36
N SER A 5 -19.31 20.39 -14.75
CA SER A 5 -20.07 20.12 -13.53
C SER A 5 -21.17 19.07 -13.76
N GLN A 6 -21.85 19.15 -14.90
CA GLN A 6 -22.88 18.20 -15.29
C GLN A 6 -22.28 16.82 -15.59
N GLN A 7 -21.11 16.78 -16.25
CA GLN A 7 -20.38 15.52 -16.47
C GLN A 7 -19.96 14.86 -15.15
N ILE A 8 -19.46 15.63 -14.18
CA ILE A 8 -19.12 15.12 -12.85
C ILE A 8 -20.36 14.55 -12.14
N SER A 9 -21.49 15.27 -12.16
CA SER A 9 -22.74 14.78 -11.55
C SER A 9 -23.22 13.48 -12.20
N SER A 10 -23.16 13.41 -13.53
CA SER A 10 -23.50 12.22 -14.31
C SER A 10 -22.61 11.03 -13.94
N PHE A 11 -21.29 11.23 -13.91
CA PHE A 11 -20.33 10.21 -13.48
C PHE A 11 -20.63 9.68 -12.07
N CYS A 12 -20.81 10.59 -11.10
CA CYS A 12 -21.14 10.21 -9.73
C CYS A 12 -22.44 9.38 -9.65
N THR A 13 -23.44 9.73 -10.46
CA THR A 13 -24.70 9.00 -10.55
C THR A 13 -24.51 7.60 -11.12
N LEU A 14 -23.73 7.46 -12.20
CA LEU A 14 -23.41 6.15 -12.80
C LEU A 14 -22.73 5.22 -11.79
N ILE A 15 -21.75 5.73 -11.04
CA ILE A 15 -21.06 4.96 -9.99
C ILE A 15 -22.03 4.51 -8.90
N LYS A 16 -22.92 5.40 -8.44
CA LYS A 16 -23.93 5.06 -7.42
C LYS A 16 -24.92 4.01 -7.92
N LEU A 17 -25.27 4.06 -9.20
CA LEU A 17 -26.09 3.06 -9.90
C LEU A 17 -25.32 1.78 -10.24
N LYS A 18 -24.07 1.64 -9.81
CA LYS A 18 -23.21 0.46 -10.01
C LYS A 18 -22.99 0.14 -11.49
N ARG A 19 -22.93 1.19 -12.33
CA ARG A 19 -22.52 1.09 -13.73
C ARG A 19 -20.99 1.09 -13.79
N PHE A 20 -20.43 -0.11 -13.72
CA PHE A 20 -18.99 -0.36 -13.74
C PHE A 20 -18.58 -0.87 -15.12
N ASP A 21 -18.52 0.04 -16.08
CA ASP A 21 -18.23 -0.26 -17.48
C ASP A 21 -17.22 0.73 -18.10
N ASP A 22 -16.73 0.40 -19.29
CA ASP A 22 -15.78 1.25 -20.02
C ASP A 22 -16.34 2.62 -20.38
N HIS A 23 -17.65 2.74 -20.55
CA HIS A 23 -18.29 4.03 -20.83
C HIS A 23 -18.12 4.96 -19.63
N THR A 24 -18.35 4.45 -18.42
CA THR A 24 -18.18 5.21 -17.17
C THR A 24 -16.72 5.62 -16.94
N LEU A 25 -15.76 4.76 -17.30
CA LEU A 25 -14.33 5.11 -17.27
C LEU A 25 -13.96 6.21 -18.27
N ARG A 26 -14.51 6.16 -19.49
CA ARG A 26 -14.30 7.22 -20.49
C ARG A 26 -14.85 8.56 -20.01
N THR A 27 -16.01 8.58 -19.36
CA THR A 27 -16.56 9.79 -18.76
C THR A 27 -15.59 10.40 -17.73
N LEU A 28 -14.97 9.56 -16.89
CA LEU A 28 -13.95 10.01 -15.93
C LEU A 28 -12.72 10.63 -16.61
N GLN A 29 -12.25 10.03 -17.71
CA GLN A 29 -11.12 10.56 -18.48
C GLN A 29 -11.44 11.95 -19.07
N VAL A 30 -12.59 12.08 -19.72
CA VAL A 30 -13.04 13.37 -20.31
C VAL A 30 -13.17 14.47 -19.24
N ILE A 31 -13.66 14.14 -18.04
CA ILE A 31 -13.72 15.09 -16.91
C ILE A 31 -12.34 15.62 -16.53
N LEU A 32 -11.32 14.75 -16.52
CA LEU A 32 -9.96 15.14 -16.15
C LEU A 32 -9.23 15.89 -17.28
N GLU A 33 -9.51 15.57 -18.53
CA GLU A 33 -8.93 16.23 -19.71
C GLU A 33 -9.52 17.63 -19.96
N SER A 34 -10.81 17.82 -19.63
CA SER A 34 -11.52 19.08 -19.85
C SER A 34 -11.26 20.17 -18.80
N LYS A 35 -10.68 19.82 -17.65
CA LYS A 35 -10.50 20.78 -16.54
C LYS A 35 -9.16 21.52 -16.63
N ASP A 36 -9.22 22.84 -16.48
CA ASP A 36 -8.05 23.71 -16.32
C ASP A 36 -7.08 23.16 -15.26
N GLY A 37 -5.79 23.08 -15.63
CA GLY A 37 -4.71 22.55 -14.82
C GLY A 37 -4.60 23.17 -13.42
N ARG A 38 -5.10 24.39 -13.22
CA ARG A 38 -5.12 25.04 -11.89
C ARG A 38 -6.08 24.38 -10.89
N LEU A 39 -7.23 23.88 -11.36
CA LEU A 39 -8.25 23.25 -10.50
C LEU A 39 -8.19 21.72 -10.54
N LEU A 40 -7.49 21.16 -11.52
CA LEU A 40 -7.33 19.73 -11.71
C LEU A 40 -6.82 18.98 -10.46
N PRO A 41 -5.85 19.47 -9.67
CA PRO A 41 -5.42 18.79 -8.45
C PRO A 41 -6.53 18.67 -7.40
N GLN A 42 -7.34 19.72 -7.22
CA GLN A 42 -8.47 19.73 -6.29
C GLN A 42 -9.57 18.77 -6.75
N LEU A 43 -9.85 18.76 -8.05
CA LEU A 43 -10.80 17.83 -8.66
C LEU A 43 -10.35 16.37 -8.47
N ARG A 44 -9.09 16.07 -8.78
CA ARG A 44 -8.51 14.73 -8.55
C ARG A 44 -8.64 14.31 -7.09
N LYS A 45 -8.32 15.19 -6.14
CA LYS A 45 -8.47 14.88 -4.71
C LYS A 45 -9.91 14.48 -4.36
N ARG A 46 -10.91 15.26 -4.81
CA ARG A 46 -12.33 14.95 -4.57
C ARG A 46 -12.77 13.65 -5.22
N LEU A 47 -12.34 13.39 -6.46
CA LEU A 47 -12.66 12.14 -7.16
C LEU A 47 -12.01 10.93 -6.49
N LYS A 48 -10.78 11.05 -5.97
CA LYS A 48 -10.13 10.00 -5.16
C LYS A 48 -10.94 9.67 -3.92
N GLU A 49 -11.31 10.67 -3.13
CA GLU A 49 -12.12 10.50 -1.91
C GLU A 49 -13.46 9.84 -2.22
N PHE A 50 -14.14 10.29 -3.29
CA PHE A 50 -15.39 9.71 -3.75
C PHE A 50 -15.23 8.24 -4.19
N LEU A 51 -14.25 7.95 -5.05
CA LEU A 51 -14.00 6.60 -5.56
C LEU A 51 -13.61 5.63 -4.45
N ARG A 52 -12.78 6.05 -3.47
CA ARG A 52 -12.42 5.24 -2.30
C ARG A 52 -13.65 4.88 -1.46
N SER A 53 -14.57 5.81 -1.27
CA SER A 53 -15.83 5.57 -0.56
C SER A 53 -16.72 4.58 -1.32
N GLU A 54 -16.95 4.83 -2.61
CA GLU A 54 -17.85 4.02 -3.42
C GLU A 54 -17.29 2.63 -3.72
N SER A 55 -15.96 2.49 -3.86
CA SER A 55 -15.32 1.19 -4.03
C SER A 55 -15.52 0.30 -2.82
N LEU A 56 -15.38 0.85 -1.60
CA LEU A 56 -15.60 0.10 -0.37
C LEU A 56 -17.05 -0.41 -0.27
N ILE A 57 -18.02 0.44 -0.63
CA ILE A 57 -19.44 0.07 -0.66
C ILE A 57 -19.67 -1.03 -1.69
N ALA A 58 -19.15 -0.87 -2.91
CA ALA A 58 -19.32 -1.83 -3.99
C ALA A 58 -18.72 -3.20 -3.65
N ILE A 59 -17.49 -3.23 -3.12
CA ILE A 59 -16.79 -4.46 -2.74
C ILE A 59 -17.59 -5.25 -1.70
N ARG A 60 -18.16 -4.58 -0.69
CA ARG A 60 -19.01 -5.23 0.32
C ARG A 60 -20.26 -5.85 -0.30
N GLN A 61 -20.87 -5.17 -1.27
CA GLN A 61 -22.10 -5.62 -1.92
C GLN A 61 -21.88 -6.82 -2.87
N ILE A 62 -20.70 -6.88 -3.50
CA ILE A 62 -20.39 -7.95 -4.46
C ILE A 62 -19.71 -9.16 -3.81
N ALA A 63 -19.37 -9.13 -2.52
CA ALA A 63 -18.59 -10.19 -1.86
C ALA A 63 -19.14 -11.62 -2.07
N ASN A 64 -20.46 -11.75 -2.18
CA ASN A 64 -21.15 -13.04 -2.38
C ASN A 64 -21.61 -13.28 -3.83
N LYS A 65 -21.14 -12.47 -4.79
CA LYS A 65 -21.46 -12.61 -6.22
C LYS A 65 -20.50 -13.60 -6.89
N PRO A 66 -20.83 -14.10 -8.10
CA PRO A 66 -19.92 -14.94 -8.86
C PRO A 66 -18.54 -14.27 -9.04
N ILE A 67 -17.47 -15.07 -8.96
CA ILE A 67 -16.09 -14.57 -8.97
C ILE A 67 -15.79 -13.69 -10.19
N GLY A 68 -16.29 -14.04 -11.38
CA GLY A 68 -16.11 -13.23 -12.59
C GLY A 68 -16.70 -11.82 -12.46
N HIS A 69 -17.86 -11.69 -11.82
CA HIS A 69 -18.46 -10.38 -11.55
C HIS A 69 -17.63 -9.60 -10.53
N VAL A 70 -17.17 -10.25 -9.46
CA VAL A 70 -16.30 -9.61 -8.45
C VAL A 70 -15.03 -9.06 -9.11
N LEU A 71 -14.36 -9.88 -9.92
CA LEU A 71 -13.15 -9.48 -10.62
C LEU A 71 -13.39 -8.35 -11.62
N SER A 72 -14.51 -8.35 -12.35
CA SER A 72 -14.85 -7.24 -13.26
C SER A 72 -15.02 -5.90 -12.54
N VAL A 73 -15.61 -5.90 -11.35
CA VAL A 73 -15.80 -4.67 -10.57
C VAL A 73 -14.48 -4.21 -9.96
N LEU A 74 -13.64 -5.14 -9.48
CA LEU A 74 -12.29 -4.81 -9.03
C LEU A 74 -11.44 -4.20 -10.16
N ASP A 75 -11.46 -4.79 -11.36
CA ASP A 75 -10.77 -4.26 -12.54
C ASP A 75 -11.22 -2.85 -12.88
N PHE A 76 -12.54 -2.60 -12.87
CA PHE A 76 -13.10 -1.27 -13.06
C PHE A 76 -12.49 -0.25 -12.08
N PHE A 77 -12.48 -0.55 -10.78
CA PHE A 77 -11.95 0.38 -9.78
C PHE A 77 -10.43 0.55 -9.87
N VAL A 78 -9.68 -0.52 -10.18
CA VAL A 78 -8.24 -0.43 -10.45
C VAL A 78 -7.97 0.58 -11.57
N ARG A 79 -8.72 0.48 -12.68
CA ARG A 79 -8.59 1.40 -13.81
C ARG A 79 -9.04 2.82 -13.47
N ALA A 80 -10.12 2.97 -12.71
CA ALA A 80 -10.59 4.27 -12.24
C ALA A 80 -9.54 4.96 -11.34
N PHE A 81 -8.92 4.23 -10.41
CA PHE A 81 -7.86 4.74 -9.55
C PHE A 81 -6.59 5.10 -10.34
N ALA A 82 -6.24 4.32 -11.35
CA ALA A 82 -5.14 4.67 -12.25
C ALA A 82 -5.42 6.01 -12.97
N ILE A 83 -6.64 6.22 -13.49
CA ILE A 83 -7.05 7.46 -14.17
C ILE A 83 -6.94 8.68 -13.25
N VAL A 84 -7.38 8.57 -11.99
CA VAL A 84 -7.25 9.68 -11.01
C VAL A 84 -5.87 9.76 -10.34
N SER A 85 -4.93 8.89 -10.74
CA SER A 85 -3.58 8.79 -10.17
C SER A 85 -3.56 8.51 -8.67
N ASP A 86 -4.43 7.61 -8.21
CA ASP A 86 -4.47 7.06 -6.85
C ASP A 86 -3.73 5.73 -6.79
N VAL A 87 -2.40 5.82 -6.74
CA VAL A 87 -1.51 4.65 -6.80
C VAL A 87 -1.79 3.67 -5.66
N GLU A 88 -1.97 4.17 -4.44
CA GLU A 88 -2.23 3.34 -3.26
C GLU A 88 -3.50 2.50 -3.43
N SER A 89 -4.62 3.14 -3.80
CA SER A 89 -5.90 2.42 -3.95
C SER A 89 -5.87 1.45 -5.14
N CYS A 90 -5.15 1.82 -6.21
CA CYS A 90 -4.90 0.94 -7.36
C CYS A 90 -4.14 -0.34 -6.94
N LEU A 91 -3.02 -0.17 -6.23
CA LEU A 91 -2.18 -1.30 -5.79
C LEU A 91 -2.91 -2.20 -4.81
N VAL A 92 -3.67 -1.63 -3.86
CA VAL A 92 -4.48 -2.40 -2.91
C VAL A 92 -5.47 -3.29 -3.65
N LEU A 93 -6.28 -2.74 -4.56
CA LEU A 93 -7.28 -3.54 -5.27
C LEU A 93 -6.66 -4.56 -6.22
N ARG A 94 -5.55 -4.24 -6.87
CA ARG A 94 -4.80 -5.21 -7.68
C ARG A 94 -4.28 -6.36 -6.84
N TYR A 95 -3.72 -6.08 -5.67
CA TYR A 95 -3.26 -7.12 -4.75
C TYR A 95 -4.42 -8.04 -4.32
N GLU A 96 -5.54 -7.46 -3.88
CA GLU A 96 -6.73 -8.22 -3.48
C GLU A 96 -7.27 -9.08 -4.63
N ALA A 97 -7.34 -8.54 -5.85
CA ALA A 97 -7.77 -9.30 -7.03
C ALA A 97 -6.84 -10.50 -7.32
N LEU A 98 -5.52 -10.33 -7.19
CA LEU A 98 -4.55 -11.42 -7.37
C LEU A 98 -4.70 -12.49 -6.28
N VAL A 99 -4.82 -12.10 -5.00
CA VAL A 99 -5.03 -13.03 -3.88
C VAL A 99 -6.34 -13.81 -4.07
N MET A 100 -7.42 -13.12 -4.44
CA MET A 100 -8.72 -13.75 -4.68
C MET A 100 -8.65 -14.76 -5.83
N ARG A 101 -8.03 -14.38 -6.95
CA ARG A 101 -7.82 -15.25 -8.11
C ARG A 101 -7.05 -16.52 -7.73
N ASP A 102 -5.94 -16.36 -7.03
CA ASP A 102 -5.09 -17.47 -6.59
C ASP A 102 -5.83 -18.38 -5.60
N SER A 103 -6.60 -17.82 -4.66
CA SER A 103 -7.43 -18.60 -3.73
C SER A 103 -8.53 -19.42 -4.42
N LYS A 104 -9.02 -18.95 -5.58
CA LYS A 104 -10.06 -19.61 -6.37
C LYS A 104 -9.51 -20.50 -7.47
N SER A 105 -8.20 -20.53 -7.69
CA SER A 105 -7.58 -21.31 -8.76
C SER A 105 -7.72 -22.82 -8.55
N ILE A 106 -7.95 -23.26 -7.30
CA ILE A 106 -8.28 -24.65 -6.98
C ILE A 106 -9.57 -25.09 -7.68
N SER A 107 -10.55 -24.19 -7.81
CA SER A 107 -11.84 -24.47 -8.45
C SER A 107 -11.90 -24.02 -9.91
N TYR A 108 -11.07 -23.03 -10.30
CA TYR A 108 -11.07 -22.43 -11.64
C TYR A 108 -9.64 -22.21 -12.13
N LEU A 109 -9.10 -23.14 -12.92
CA LEU A 109 -7.71 -23.09 -13.37
C LEU A 109 -7.37 -21.80 -14.14
N ASP A 110 -8.34 -21.23 -14.87
CA ASP A 110 -8.17 -19.97 -15.62
C ASP A 110 -7.90 -18.75 -14.71
N LEU A 111 -8.26 -18.85 -13.43
CA LEU A 111 -7.99 -17.79 -12.45
C LEU A 111 -6.58 -17.87 -11.88
N ARG A 112 -5.80 -18.91 -12.19
CA ARG A 112 -4.43 -19.07 -11.69
C ARG A 112 -3.60 -17.81 -11.95
N VAL A 113 -2.88 -17.37 -10.92
CA VAL A 113 -1.92 -16.27 -11.04
C VAL A 113 -0.54 -16.86 -11.28
N SER A 114 0.18 -16.35 -12.28
CA SER A 114 1.55 -16.79 -12.61
C SER A 114 2.63 -16.16 -11.71
N CYS A 115 3.85 -16.73 -11.68
CA CYS A 115 5.00 -16.14 -10.97
C CYS A 115 5.29 -14.75 -11.56
N THR A 116 5.17 -14.64 -12.88
CA THR A 116 5.45 -13.44 -13.65
C THR A 116 4.41 -12.34 -13.39
N GLU A 117 3.13 -12.68 -13.22
CA GLU A 117 2.10 -11.72 -12.78
C GLU A 117 2.41 -11.16 -11.40
N TRP A 118 2.74 -12.01 -10.43
CA TRP A 118 3.13 -11.55 -9.09
C TRP A 118 4.41 -10.71 -9.11
N LEU A 119 5.41 -11.10 -9.90
CA LEU A 119 6.64 -10.34 -10.05
C LEU A 119 6.38 -8.95 -10.66
N LYS A 120 5.56 -8.86 -11.71
CA LYS A 120 5.17 -7.57 -12.32
C LYS A 120 4.46 -6.67 -11.31
N PHE A 121 3.54 -7.23 -10.53
CA PHE A 121 2.88 -6.49 -9.46
C PHE A 121 3.87 -6.03 -8.37
N ALA A 122 4.78 -6.91 -7.94
CA ALA A 122 5.79 -6.60 -6.93
C ALA A 122 6.73 -5.48 -7.40
N GLN A 123 7.16 -5.50 -8.66
CA GLN A 123 7.98 -4.45 -9.25
C GLN A 123 7.26 -3.10 -9.26
N ASP A 124 6.00 -3.07 -9.71
CA ASP A 124 5.20 -1.85 -9.71
C ASP A 124 4.98 -1.29 -8.30
N ALA A 125 4.69 -2.16 -7.31
CA ALA A 125 4.60 -1.75 -5.91
C ALA A 125 5.94 -1.21 -5.38
N PHE A 126 7.06 -1.83 -5.78
CA PHE A 126 8.41 -1.42 -5.36
C PHE A 126 8.78 -0.05 -5.92
N ASP A 127 8.54 0.17 -7.21
CA ASP A 127 8.83 1.43 -7.91
C ASP A 127 8.03 2.61 -7.33
N ASN A 128 6.86 2.31 -6.76
CA ASN A 128 6.02 3.28 -6.05
C ASN A 128 6.32 3.39 -4.54
N GLY A 129 7.36 2.72 -4.03
CA GLY A 129 7.81 2.80 -2.64
C GLY A 129 7.01 1.97 -1.63
N PHE A 130 6.11 1.09 -2.08
CA PHE A 130 5.29 0.24 -1.22
C PHE A 130 6.01 -1.07 -0.89
N TYR A 131 7.10 -0.98 -0.12
CA TYR A 131 8.01 -2.10 0.14
C TYR A 131 7.37 -3.25 0.94
N SER A 132 6.47 -2.97 1.87
CA SER A 132 5.74 -4.01 2.63
C SER A 132 4.85 -4.85 1.71
N ILE A 133 4.09 -4.20 0.82
CA ILE A 133 3.24 -4.86 -0.18
C ILE A 133 4.10 -5.63 -1.19
N THR A 134 5.23 -5.05 -1.59
CA THR A 134 6.21 -5.72 -2.47
C THR A 134 6.69 -7.04 -1.87
N SER A 135 7.09 -7.04 -0.59
CA SER A 135 7.53 -8.25 0.10
C SER A 135 6.44 -9.32 0.10
N LYS A 136 5.20 -8.92 0.41
CA LYS A 136 4.06 -9.83 0.46
C LYS A 136 3.72 -10.43 -0.91
N ALA A 137 3.77 -9.63 -1.97
CA ALA A 137 3.60 -10.12 -3.34
C ALA A 137 4.70 -11.12 -3.74
N CYS A 138 5.95 -10.86 -3.36
CA CYS A 138 7.04 -11.80 -3.58
C CYS A 138 6.85 -13.11 -2.81
N GLU A 139 6.36 -13.07 -1.57
CA GLU A 139 5.99 -14.28 -0.81
C GLU A 139 4.95 -15.11 -1.57
N ASN A 140 3.85 -14.49 -2.04
CA ASN A 140 2.83 -15.19 -2.82
C ASN A 140 3.41 -15.78 -4.12
N ALA A 141 4.34 -15.08 -4.76
CA ALA A 141 4.99 -15.56 -5.98
C ALA A 141 5.84 -16.83 -5.74
N LEU A 142 6.45 -16.94 -4.55
CA LEU A 142 7.35 -18.02 -4.14
C LEU A 142 6.63 -19.23 -3.51
N LEU A 143 5.33 -19.12 -3.19
CA LEU A 143 4.59 -20.22 -2.57
C LEU A 143 4.64 -21.48 -3.46
N PRO A 144 5.09 -22.63 -2.92
CA PRO A 144 5.01 -23.91 -3.62
C PRO A 144 3.55 -24.32 -3.83
N PHE A 145 3.20 -24.85 -5.00
CA PHE A 145 1.88 -25.44 -5.24
C PHE A 145 1.78 -26.83 -4.59
N ASP A 146 0.63 -27.14 -3.98
CA ASP A 146 0.30 -28.48 -3.49
C ASP A 146 -0.12 -29.42 -4.65
N VAL A 147 0.23 -30.70 -4.50
CA VAL A 147 0.56 -31.71 -5.54
C VAL A 147 -0.69 -32.36 -6.18
N LYS A 148 -1.70 -31.57 -6.58
CA LYS A 148 -2.86 -32.11 -7.32
C LYS A 148 -3.13 -31.49 -8.70
N GLY A 149 -2.05 -31.15 -9.40
CA GLY A 149 -2.07 -31.11 -10.86
C GLY A 149 -1.46 -29.86 -11.46
N GLY A 150 -0.24 -30.01 -11.98
CA GLY A 150 0.38 -29.05 -12.90
C GLY A 150 1.26 -28.02 -12.20
N ALA A 151 2.58 -28.23 -12.33
CA ALA A 151 3.56 -27.16 -12.24
C ALA A 151 3.02 -25.89 -12.93
N ARG A 152 3.36 -24.70 -12.41
CA ARG A 152 3.09 -23.44 -13.13
C ARG A 152 3.59 -23.67 -14.55
N GLY A 153 2.68 -23.62 -15.52
CA GLY A 153 2.95 -23.96 -16.91
C GLY A 153 3.85 -22.91 -17.56
N ASP A 154 5.08 -22.83 -17.06
CA ASP A 154 6.17 -21.97 -17.49
C ASP A 154 7.45 -22.80 -17.38
N ASN A 155 8.31 -22.66 -18.37
CA ASN A 155 9.53 -23.46 -18.56
C ASN A 155 10.37 -23.56 -17.27
N LEU A 156 10.70 -24.79 -16.83
CA LEU A 156 11.44 -25.09 -15.59
C LEU A 156 12.74 -24.28 -15.41
N LEU A 157 13.44 -23.95 -16.50
CA LEU A 157 14.67 -23.15 -16.49
C LEU A 157 14.40 -21.65 -16.32
N GLU A 158 13.37 -21.13 -16.97
CA GLU A 158 12.96 -19.72 -16.88
C GLU A 158 12.44 -19.39 -15.47
N ASN A 159 11.77 -20.37 -14.85
CA ASN A 159 11.34 -20.31 -13.46
C ASN A 159 12.52 -20.12 -12.49
N GLY A 160 13.68 -20.74 -12.71
CA GLY A 160 14.83 -20.56 -11.81
C GLY A 160 15.33 -19.11 -11.75
N ALA A 161 15.46 -18.45 -12.91
CA ALA A 161 15.87 -17.05 -13.00
C ALA A 161 14.80 -16.09 -12.45
N ILE A 162 13.52 -16.35 -12.74
CA ILE A 162 12.39 -15.57 -12.21
C ILE A 162 12.32 -15.68 -10.69
N MET A 163 12.45 -16.89 -10.14
CA MET A 163 12.42 -17.14 -8.70
C MET A 163 13.59 -16.42 -7.99
N ASN A 164 14.79 -16.42 -8.58
CA ASN A 164 15.92 -15.66 -8.05
C ASN A 164 15.64 -14.15 -8.06
N LYS A 165 15.09 -13.61 -9.15
CA LYS A 165 14.69 -12.18 -9.22
C LYS A 165 13.67 -11.83 -8.14
N ILE A 166 12.65 -12.67 -7.94
CA ILE A 166 11.63 -12.48 -6.89
C ILE A 166 12.29 -12.50 -5.51
N GLN A 167 13.20 -13.44 -5.26
CA GLN A 167 13.91 -13.57 -4.00
C GLN A 167 14.76 -12.33 -3.68
N ILE A 168 15.54 -11.85 -4.66
CA ILE A 168 16.34 -10.63 -4.53
C ILE A 168 15.44 -9.42 -4.24
N LEU A 169 14.36 -9.25 -5.01
CA LEU A 169 13.42 -8.13 -4.84
C LEU A 169 12.79 -8.14 -3.45
N ARG A 170 12.37 -9.31 -2.97
CA ARG A 170 11.82 -9.50 -1.62
C ARG A 170 12.81 -9.05 -0.55
N ASP A 171 14.05 -9.54 -0.63
CA ASP A 171 15.06 -9.26 0.40
C ASP A 171 15.45 -7.78 0.43
N ILE A 172 15.45 -7.10 -0.73
CA ILE A 172 15.61 -5.64 -0.80
C ILE A 172 14.40 -4.94 -0.17
N ALA A 173 13.18 -5.34 -0.53
CA ALA A 173 11.96 -4.73 -0.02
C ALA A 173 11.82 -4.86 1.50
N ILE A 174 12.17 -6.02 2.08
CA ILE A 174 12.19 -6.22 3.54
C ILE A 174 13.14 -5.23 4.21
N ARG A 175 14.38 -5.09 3.70
CA ARG A 175 15.35 -4.14 4.25
C ARG A 175 14.84 -2.70 4.18
N LEU A 176 14.33 -2.28 3.03
CA LEU A 176 13.81 -0.92 2.83
C LEU A 176 12.56 -0.65 3.68
N SER A 177 11.67 -1.63 3.84
CA SER A 177 10.52 -1.52 4.72
C SER A 177 10.93 -1.29 6.18
N ALA A 178 11.94 -2.01 6.67
CA ALA A 178 12.47 -1.84 8.02
C ALA A 178 13.12 -0.45 8.20
N THR A 179 13.93 0.00 7.24
CA THR A 179 14.55 1.34 7.29
C THR A 179 13.51 2.45 7.23
N HIS A 180 12.52 2.33 6.33
CA HIS A 180 11.46 3.32 6.20
C HIS A 180 10.60 3.40 7.46
N ALA A 181 10.25 2.27 8.08
CA ALA A 181 9.52 2.25 9.35
C ALA A 181 10.28 2.99 10.46
N VAL A 182 11.60 2.78 10.57
CA VAL A 182 12.44 3.52 11.53
C VAL A 182 12.46 5.02 11.22
N GLN A 183 12.61 5.41 9.95
CA GLN A 183 12.60 6.81 9.55
C GLN A 183 11.26 7.51 9.86
N VAL A 184 10.13 6.84 9.61
CA VAL A 184 8.79 7.35 9.95
C VAL A 184 8.66 7.55 11.46
N GLN A 185 9.04 6.55 12.27
CA GLN A 185 9.02 6.66 13.73
C GLN A 185 9.90 7.80 14.25
N VAL A 186 11.09 7.98 13.69
CA VAL A 186 12.01 9.07 14.06
C VAL A 186 11.41 10.42 13.68
N SER A 187 10.85 10.56 12.47
CA SER A 187 10.16 11.77 12.02
C SER A 187 9.00 12.13 12.95
N ASP A 188 8.16 11.17 13.29
CA ASP A 188 6.99 11.41 14.13
C ASP A 188 7.39 11.77 15.57
N TYR A 189 8.42 11.12 16.10
CA TYR A 189 9.04 11.51 17.38
C TYR A 189 9.56 12.95 17.33
N MET A 190 10.26 13.35 16.26
CA MET A 190 10.79 14.71 16.12
C MET A 190 9.65 15.74 15.99
N LYS A 191 8.61 15.47 15.21
CA LYS A 191 7.41 16.34 15.13
C LYS A 191 6.72 16.49 16.47
N GLN A 192 6.56 15.40 17.21
CA GLN A 192 5.96 15.42 18.55
C GLN A 192 6.83 16.21 19.54
N LYS A 193 8.16 16.07 19.45
CA LYS A 193 9.11 16.86 20.22
C LYS A 193 9.01 18.36 19.88
N ASP A 194 8.91 18.72 18.60
CA ASP A 194 8.77 20.11 18.16
C ASP A 194 7.43 20.74 18.60
N LEU A 195 6.33 19.97 18.56
CA LEU A 195 5.04 20.40 19.09
C LEU A 195 5.10 20.63 20.61
N CYS A 196 5.79 19.74 21.33
CA CYS A 196 6.01 19.87 22.77
C CYS A 196 6.86 21.10 23.11
N LEU A 197 7.89 21.40 22.30
CA LEU A 197 8.71 22.61 22.45
C LEU A 197 7.90 23.89 22.14
N LYS A 198 7.05 23.88 21.12
CA LYS A 198 6.18 25.01 20.78
C LYS A 198 5.05 25.26 21.79
N GLN A 199 4.53 24.22 22.45
CA GLN A 199 3.54 24.36 23.53
C GLN A 199 4.16 24.79 24.87
N SER A 200 5.48 24.64 25.03
CA SER A 200 6.17 25.02 26.26
C SER A 200 6.39 26.54 26.45
N SER A 201 5.99 27.38 25.49
CA SER A 201 6.00 28.84 25.67
C SER A 201 4.83 29.37 26.51
N SER A 202 3.87 28.53 26.94
CA SER A 202 2.83 28.92 27.92
C SER A 202 2.55 27.88 29.01
N CYS A 203 3.39 26.87 29.19
CA CYS A 203 3.14 25.83 30.20
C CYS A 203 4.19 25.89 31.31
N ASN A 204 3.75 26.28 32.51
CA ASN A 204 4.52 26.12 33.74
C ASN A 204 5.07 24.69 33.79
N ARG A 205 6.40 24.58 33.80
CA ARG A 205 7.16 23.34 33.68
C ARG A 205 6.80 22.40 34.85
N ALA A 206 5.78 21.58 34.67
CA ALA A 206 5.50 20.47 35.57
C ALA A 206 6.64 19.45 35.41
N HIS A 207 7.54 19.43 36.39
CA HIS A 207 8.61 18.45 36.48
C HIS A 207 8.00 17.06 36.69
N TYR A 208 7.80 16.30 35.60
CA TYR A 208 7.31 14.92 35.68
C TYR A 208 8.37 14.03 36.37
N PRO A 209 8.09 13.48 37.57
CA PRO A 209 9.05 12.74 38.38
C PRO A 209 9.61 11.50 37.65
N ALA A 210 8.79 10.86 36.80
CA ALA A 210 9.18 9.70 36.02
C ALA A 210 10.33 9.97 35.04
N SER A 211 10.38 11.16 34.43
CA SER A 211 11.44 11.57 33.50
C SER A 211 12.77 11.81 34.22
N ILE A 212 12.70 12.34 35.45
CA ILE A 212 13.88 12.54 36.30
C ILE A 212 14.41 11.19 36.77
N SER A 213 13.55 10.28 37.23
CA SER A 213 13.95 8.93 37.65
C SER A 213 14.56 8.11 36.51
N PHE A 214 14.02 8.19 35.30
CA PHE A 214 14.58 7.52 34.12
C PHE A 214 15.97 8.08 33.75
N ARG A 215 16.11 9.42 33.69
CA ARG A 215 17.40 10.07 33.40
C ARG A 215 18.44 9.78 34.48
N ASN A 216 18.03 9.76 35.75
CA ASN A 216 18.91 9.43 36.86
C ASN A 216 19.33 7.96 36.82
N GLY A 217 18.43 7.05 36.43
CA GLY A 217 18.75 5.63 36.21
C GLY A 217 19.81 5.44 35.13
N ILE A 218 19.69 6.13 33.99
CA ILE A 218 20.71 6.10 32.92
C ILE A 218 22.03 6.66 33.43
N LYS A 219 22.03 7.80 34.12
CA LYS A 219 23.25 8.39 34.69
C LYS A 219 23.94 7.46 35.67
N GLN A 220 23.19 6.85 36.60
CA GLN A 220 23.76 5.91 37.57
C GLN A 220 24.33 4.66 36.90
N ARG A 221 23.66 4.13 35.88
CA ARG A 221 24.18 2.99 35.10
C ARG A 221 25.47 3.35 34.37
N ASN A 222 25.54 4.54 33.77
CA ASN A 222 26.74 5.00 33.08
C ASN A 222 27.91 5.24 34.04
N VAL A 223 27.66 5.79 35.23
CA VAL A 223 28.69 5.95 36.28
C VAL A 223 29.21 4.59 36.75
N ARG A 224 28.34 3.61 36.98
CA ARG A 224 28.78 2.24 37.36
C ARG A 224 29.64 1.60 36.26
N ASN A 225 29.23 1.73 35.01
CA ASN A 225 30.03 1.22 33.87
C ASN A 225 31.38 1.93 33.75
N LEU A 226 31.42 3.24 33.97
CA LEU A 226 32.67 4.01 33.94
C LEU A 226 33.64 3.57 35.03
N LEU A 227 33.14 3.39 36.27
CA LEU A 227 33.94 2.90 37.40
C LEU A 227 34.44 1.47 37.16
N HIS A 228 33.60 0.61 36.60
CA HIS A 228 33.98 -0.75 36.24
C HIS A 228 35.12 -0.77 35.20
N LEU A 229 35.02 0.06 34.17
CA LEU A 229 36.07 0.22 33.14
C LEU A 229 37.37 0.84 33.68
N GLN A 230 37.27 1.76 34.65
CA GLN A 230 38.44 2.35 35.32
C GLN A 230 39.15 1.36 36.23
N ASN A 231 38.41 0.48 36.91
CA ASN A 231 38.98 -0.59 37.74
C ASN A 231 39.65 -1.67 36.88
N LEU A 232 39.09 -1.98 35.71
CA LEU A 232 39.70 -2.88 34.71
C LEU A 232 40.98 -2.32 34.06
N ARG A 233 41.23 -1.00 34.15
CA ARG A 233 42.46 -0.35 33.66
C ARG A 233 43.53 -0.16 34.73
N ARG A 234 43.24 -0.51 35.99
CA ARG A 234 44.15 -0.34 37.15
C ARG A 234 44.59 -1.67 37.78
N GLY A 235 44.20 -2.81 37.21
CA GLY A 235 44.82 -4.12 37.43
C GLY A 235 45.62 -4.50 36.21
#